data_AF-A0A1V0U2F7-F1
#
_entry.id   AF-A0A1V0U2F7-F1
#
_cell.length_a   1.000
_cell.length_b   1.000
_cell.length_c   1.000
_cell.angle_alpha   90.00
_cell.angle_beta   90.00
_cell.angle_gamma   90.00
#
_symmetry.space_group_name_H-M   'P 1'
#
loop_
_entity.id
_entity.type
_entity.pdbx_description
1 polymer ?
#
loop_
_entity_poly.entity_id
_entity_poly.type
_entity_poly.pdbx_seq_one_letter_code
_entity_poly.pdbx_strand_id
1 'polypeptide(L)'
;MPNTLNPLELIARRWQPSAAFVRRAALATVVMAVIIVVTGGAVRLTQSGLGCSTWPKCTPDSLTPTAAMGINGIIEFSNRMLTDVLCVVVGVFIIAARARHPRRRGLTRLAWGQFWLVMSNAVIGGITVLSGLNPYIVGAHFLAATALLTVAVLSWKRASEGDEEPRDLVARPVRQLAWLLVAATGALTVIGTVVTGAGPHAGDAHKVHRIPVNWQEITQLHVDFVYIVVGLTAALWFTLRAVKAPAAPRRMVGELFACLALQGVIGYVQYFMGLPEIVIGFHMLGSTLVWICALRLALSLRDRGPLPAGPEEPAEKSEAAQPVAAGSR
;
A
#
# COMPACT_ATOMS: atom_id res chain seq x y z
N MET A 1 -6.90 43.49 1.26
CA MET A 1 -6.50 42.28 2.02
C MET A 1 -5.81 41.34 1.05
N PRO A 2 -4.53 40.95 1.24
CA PRO A 2 -3.85 40.16 0.24
C PRO A 2 -4.43 38.74 0.23
N ASN A 3 -5.29 38.45 -0.73
CA ASN A 3 -5.74 37.11 -1.09
C ASN A 3 -4.59 36.41 -1.83
N THR A 4 -3.50 36.08 -1.16
CA THR A 4 -2.56 35.07 -1.68
C THR A 4 -3.11 33.69 -1.32
N LEU A 5 -4.26 33.35 -1.92
CA LEU A 5 -4.84 32.02 -1.80
C LEU A 5 -3.78 31.00 -2.28
N ASN A 6 -3.46 30.02 -1.44
CA ASN A 6 -2.58 28.93 -1.85
C ASN A 6 -3.21 28.21 -3.07
N PRO A 7 -2.42 27.73 -4.05
CA PRO A 7 -2.94 26.99 -5.21
C PRO A 7 -3.98 25.90 -4.89
N LEU A 8 -3.80 25.19 -3.76
CA LEU A 8 -4.76 24.16 -3.30
C LEU A 8 -6.11 24.74 -2.86
N GLU A 9 -6.15 25.97 -2.35
CA GLU A 9 -7.39 26.67 -2.01
C GLU A 9 -8.11 27.21 -3.24
N LEU A 10 -7.35 27.64 -4.26
CA LEU A 10 -7.92 28.00 -5.56
C LEU A 10 -8.60 26.79 -6.22
N ILE A 11 -7.94 25.63 -6.20
CA ILE A 11 -8.52 24.37 -6.71
C ILE A 11 -9.77 24.01 -5.91
N ALA A 12 -9.73 24.05 -4.57
CA ALA A 12 -10.89 23.74 -3.74
C ALA A 12 -12.12 24.63 -4.05
N ARG A 13 -11.90 25.89 -4.42
CA ARG A 13 -12.98 26.80 -4.82
C ARG A 13 -13.57 26.47 -6.21
N ARG A 14 -12.74 25.98 -7.14
CA ARG A 14 -13.15 25.67 -8.52
C ARG A 14 -13.64 24.24 -8.71
N TRP A 15 -13.22 23.33 -7.84
CA TRP A 15 -13.49 21.91 -7.95
C TRP A 15 -13.73 21.26 -6.58
N GLN A 16 -14.91 20.68 -6.41
CA GLN A 16 -15.31 19.92 -5.24
C GLN A 16 -15.46 18.44 -5.61
N PRO A 17 -14.44 17.59 -5.37
CA PRO A 17 -14.51 16.18 -5.73
C PRO A 17 -15.53 15.43 -4.86
N SER A 18 -16.27 14.52 -5.48
CA SER A 18 -17.21 13.64 -4.76
C SER A 18 -16.48 12.71 -3.79
N ALA A 19 -17.21 12.21 -2.79
CA ALA A 19 -16.68 11.21 -1.85
C ALA A 19 -16.15 9.96 -2.58
N ALA A 20 -16.87 9.52 -3.61
CA ALA A 20 -16.50 8.38 -4.43
C ALA A 20 -15.19 8.63 -5.19
N PHE A 21 -14.98 9.85 -5.69
CA PHE A 21 -13.72 10.22 -6.35
C PHE A 21 -12.54 10.15 -5.37
N VAL A 22 -12.65 10.77 -4.18
CA VAL A 22 -11.59 10.73 -3.15
C VAL A 22 -11.26 9.29 -2.75
N ARG A 23 -12.28 8.43 -2.60
CA ARG A 23 -12.11 7.01 -2.31
C ARG A 23 -11.39 6.26 -3.44
N ARG A 24 -11.74 6.52 -4.71
CA ARG A 24 -11.10 5.92 -5.88
C ARG A 24 -9.65 6.38 -6.03
N ALA A 25 -9.37 7.66 -5.78
CA ALA A 25 -8.00 8.18 -5.77
C ALA A 25 -7.15 7.52 -4.66
N ALA A 26 -7.70 7.35 -3.45
CA ALA A 26 -7.01 6.63 -2.37
C ALA A 26 -6.80 5.14 -2.69
N LEU A 27 -7.76 4.48 -3.36
CA LEU A 27 -7.59 3.11 -3.83
C LEU A 27 -6.50 3.03 -4.91
N ALA A 28 -6.44 4.01 -5.81
CA ALA A 28 -5.41 4.05 -6.85
C ALA A 28 -4.00 4.11 -6.23
N THR A 29 -3.80 4.80 -5.10
CA THR A 29 -2.49 4.78 -4.43
C THR A 29 -2.16 3.41 -3.81
N VAL A 30 -3.16 2.66 -3.31
CA VAL A 30 -2.96 1.26 -2.87
C VAL A 30 -2.53 0.38 -4.05
N VAL A 31 -3.25 0.47 -5.17
CA VAL A 31 -2.95 -0.31 -6.38
C VAL A 31 -1.55 0.03 -6.91
N MET A 32 -1.20 1.31 -7.01
CA MET A 32 0.13 1.73 -7.44
C MET A 32 1.24 1.29 -6.47
N ALA A 33 0.98 1.29 -5.16
CA ALA A 33 1.93 0.79 -4.17
C ALA A 33 2.16 -0.74 -4.32
N VAL A 34 1.14 -1.51 -4.71
CA VAL A 34 1.31 -2.94 -5.05
C VAL A 34 2.10 -3.09 -6.34
N ILE A 35 1.74 -2.35 -7.39
CA ILE A 35 2.41 -2.40 -8.70
C ILE A 35 3.90 -2.10 -8.54
N ILE A 36 4.27 -1.01 -7.85
CA ILE A 36 5.68 -0.62 -7.71
C ILE A 36 6.50 -1.66 -6.92
N VAL A 37 5.88 -2.35 -5.96
CA VAL A 37 6.54 -3.46 -5.22
C VAL A 37 6.79 -4.65 -6.14
N VAL A 38 5.81 -5.02 -6.97
CA VAL A 38 5.93 -6.14 -7.91
C VAL A 38 6.94 -5.82 -9.02
N THR A 39 6.91 -4.62 -9.60
CA THR A 39 7.86 -4.22 -10.64
C THR A 39 9.28 -4.03 -10.08
N GLY A 40 9.42 -3.52 -8.85
CA GLY A 40 10.71 -3.51 -8.15
C GLY A 40 11.23 -4.92 -7.86
N GLY A 41 10.33 -5.86 -7.53
CA GLY A 41 10.65 -7.28 -7.45
C GLY A 41 11.14 -7.84 -8.78
N ALA A 42 10.48 -7.50 -9.89
CA ALA A 42 10.90 -7.89 -11.23
C ALA A 42 12.31 -7.39 -11.56
N VAL A 43 12.62 -6.11 -11.28
CA VAL A 43 13.98 -5.54 -11.46
C VAL A 43 15.03 -6.39 -10.74
N ARG A 44 14.77 -6.83 -9.51
CA ARG A 44 15.69 -7.71 -8.77
C ARG A 44 15.79 -9.09 -9.42
N LEU A 45 14.65 -9.68 -9.74
CA LEU A 45 14.59 -11.06 -10.23
C LEU A 45 15.24 -11.19 -11.61
N THR A 46 15.12 -10.20 -12.48
CA THR A 46 15.80 -10.14 -13.78
C THR A 46 17.24 -9.63 -13.71
N GLN A 47 17.83 -9.52 -12.51
CA GLN A 47 19.20 -9.03 -12.28
C GLN A 47 19.46 -7.63 -12.88
N SER A 48 18.42 -6.79 -12.93
CA SER A 48 18.46 -5.45 -13.50
C SER A 48 18.66 -4.36 -12.44
N GLY A 49 19.00 -4.69 -11.20
CA GLY A 49 19.11 -3.73 -10.09
C GLY A 49 20.24 -2.70 -10.24
N LEU A 50 21.22 -2.98 -11.10
CA LEU A 50 22.30 -2.08 -11.52
C LEU A 50 22.28 -1.86 -13.04
N GLY A 51 21.10 -1.97 -13.66
CA GLY A 51 20.88 -1.65 -15.07
C GLY A 51 21.24 -0.20 -15.39
N CYS A 52 21.06 0.73 -14.46
CA CYS A 52 21.60 2.09 -14.43
C CYS A 52 22.78 2.16 -13.45
N SER A 53 23.87 2.82 -13.87
CA SER A 53 25.13 2.84 -13.10
C SER A 53 25.17 3.89 -11.98
N THR A 54 24.20 4.80 -11.94
CA THR A 54 24.14 5.88 -10.94
C THR A 54 22.69 6.32 -10.67
N TRP A 55 22.54 7.32 -9.80
CA TRP A 55 21.28 7.98 -9.47
C TRP A 55 21.58 9.45 -9.12
N PRO A 56 20.75 10.44 -9.51
CA PRO A 56 19.43 10.34 -10.13
C PRO A 56 19.44 10.11 -11.65
N LYS A 57 20.59 10.34 -12.31
CA LYS A 57 20.77 9.99 -13.72
C LYS A 57 20.85 8.46 -13.90
N CYS A 58 20.73 7.95 -15.12
CA CYS A 58 20.92 6.53 -15.39
C CYS A 58 22.40 6.18 -15.65
N THR A 59 23.15 7.09 -16.27
CA THR A 59 24.62 7.08 -16.35
C THR A 59 25.18 8.45 -15.93
N PRO A 60 26.51 8.62 -15.74
CA PRO A 60 27.07 9.95 -15.44
C PRO A 60 26.67 11.02 -16.46
N ASP A 61 26.56 10.62 -17.73
CA ASP A 61 26.33 11.50 -18.87
C ASP A 61 24.88 11.54 -19.36
N SER A 62 24.03 10.55 -19.00
CA SER A 62 22.66 10.41 -19.53
C SER A 62 21.60 10.21 -18.45
N LEU A 63 20.46 10.90 -18.60
CA LEU A 63 19.27 10.69 -17.77
C LEU A 63 18.55 9.38 -18.11
N THR A 64 18.64 8.93 -19.36
CA THR A 64 17.97 7.72 -19.89
C THR A 64 18.97 6.61 -20.17
N PRO A 65 18.53 5.33 -20.26
CA PRO A 65 19.42 4.24 -20.61
C PRO A 65 20.01 4.42 -22.01
N THR A 66 21.28 4.01 -22.18
CA THR A 66 21.96 3.97 -23.47
C THR A 66 21.79 2.60 -24.11
N ALA A 67 21.99 2.50 -25.43
CA ALA A 67 21.91 1.22 -26.14
C ALA A 67 22.85 0.15 -25.57
N ALA A 68 24.01 0.55 -25.05
CA ALA A 68 25.00 -0.35 -24.46
C ALA A 68 24.52 -1.03 -23.16
N MET A 69 23.51 -0.48 -22.49
CA MET A 69 22.97 -1.02 -21.22
C MET A 69 21.94 -2.13 -21.45
N GLY A 70 21.52 -2.34 -22.70
CA GLY A 70 20.61 -3.41 -23.11
C GLY A 70 19.29 -3.42 -22.33
N ILE A 71 18.72 -4.63 -22.19
CA ILE A 71 17.40 -4.82 -21.56
C ILE A 71 17.39 -4.48 -20.07
N ASN A 72 18.50 -4.70 -19.35
CA ASN A 72 18.58 -4.43 -17.91
C ASN A 72 18.45 -2.93 -17.61
N GLY A 73 19.10 -2.07 -18.41
CA GLY A 73 18.94 -0.62 -18.30
C GLY A 73 17.49 -0.16 -18.56
N ILE A 74 16.80 -0.79 -19.52
CA ILE A 74 15.40 -0.50 -19.83
C ILE A 74 14.49 -0.91 -18.66
N ILE A 75 14.69 -2.11 -18.10
CA ILE A 75 13.89 -2.63 -16.99
C ILE A 75 14.03 -1.73 -15.76
N GLU A 76 15.26 -1.37 -15.37
CA GLU A 76 15.48 -0.51 -14.22
C GLU A 76 14.90 0.89 -14.43
N PHE A 77 15.18 1.50 -15.59
CA PHE A 77 14.68 2.83 -15.90
C PHE A 77 13.15 2.87 -15.94
N SER A 78 12.51 1.83 -16.48
CA SER A 78 11.04 1.73 -16.51
C SER A 78 10.46 1.71 -15.09
N ASN A 79 11.10 1.01 -14.15
CA ASN A 79 10.68 1.03 -12.75
C ASN A 79 10.90 2.41 -12.09
N ARG A 80 11.96 3.15 -12.46
CA ARG A 80 12.14 4.55 -12.04
C ARG A 80 10.99 5.43 -12.55
N MET A 81 10.58 5.29 -13.81
CA MET A 81 9.45 6.04 -14.40
C MET A 81 8.10 5.71 -13.75
N LEU A 82 7.90 4.48 -13.28
CA LEU A 82 6.69 4.14 -12.51
C LEU A 82 6.61 4.91 -11.18
N THR A 83 7.75 5.34 -10.61
CA THR A 83 7.75 6.21 -9.42
C THR A 83 7.17 7.58 -9.76
N ASP A 84 7.41 8.11 -10.96
CA ASP A 84 6.81 9.38 -11.40
C ASP A 84 5.29 9.26 -11.56
N VAL A 85 4.83 8.14 -12.12
CA VAL A 85 3.39 7.83 -12.19
C VAL A 85 2.78 7.74 -10.79
N LEU A 86 3.46 7.07 -9.85
CA LEU A 86 3.05 7.02 -8.45
C LEU A 86 2.98 8.42 -7.82
N CYS A 87 3.96 9.30 -8.07
CA CYS A 87 3.95 10.69 -7.63
C CYS A 87 2.72 11.46 -8.14
N VAL A 88 2.34 11.27 -9.42
CA VAL A 88 1.12 11.86 -9.99
C VAL A 88 -0.13 11.35 -9.28
N VAL A 89 -0.25 10.03 -9.07
CA VAL A 89 -1.41 9.42 -8.40
C VAL A 89 -1.52 9.91 -6.94
N VAL A 90 -0.41 9.99 -6.22
CA VAL A 90 -0.35 10.56 -4.86
C VAL A 90 -0.71 12.05 -4.88
N GLY A 91 -0.21 12.82 -5.85
CA GLY A 91 -0.54 14.23 -6.04
C GLY A 91 -2.03 14.46 -6.28
N VAL A 92 -2.65 13.68 -7.16
CA VAL A 92 -4.10 13.70 -7.39
C VAL A 92 -4.86 13.39 -6.11
N PHE A 93 -4.42 12.38 -5.33
CA PHE A 93 -5.05 12.08 -4.05
C PHE A 93 -4.90 13.22 -3.02
N ILE A 94 -3.73 13.85 -2.92
CA ILE A 94 -3.50 15.01 -2.05
C ILE A 94 -4.44 16.15 -2.42
N ILE A 95 -4.52 16.49 -3.70
CA ILE A 95 -5.39 17.55 -4.21
C ILE A 95 -6.85 17.21 -3.89
N ALA A 96 -7.30 16.00 -4.20
CA ALA A 96 -8.68 15.58 -3.97
C ALA A 96 -9.07 15.59 -2.47
N ALA A 97 -8.19 15.09 -1.61
CA ALA A 97 -8.38 15.10 -0.15
C ALA A 97 -8.36 16.51 0.45
N ARG A 98 -7.63 17.45 -0.17
CA ARG A 98 -7.54 18.85 0.24
C ARG A 98 -8.71 19.69 -0.25
N ALA A 99 -9.24 19.39 -1.44
CA ALA A 99 -10.26 20.16 -2.12
C ALA A 99 -11.67 19.90 -1.58
N ARG A 100 -11.96 18.65 -1.19
CA ARG A 100 -13.28 18.26 -0.69
C ARG A 100 -13.66 18.97 0.61
N HIS A 101 -14.85 19.57 0.63
CA HIS A 101 -15.50 20.08 1.84
C HIS A 101 -16.42 19.02 2.50
N PRO A 102 -16.49 18.95 3.85
CA PRO A 102 -15.61 19.61 4.80
C PRO A 102 -14.18 19.06 4.74
N ARG A 103 -13.18 19.91 4.98
CA ARG A 103 -11.77 19.49 4.91
C ARG A 103 -11.42 18.55 6.06
N ARG A 104 -11.09 17.31 5.73
CA ARG A 104 -10.75 16.27 6.70
C ARG A 104 -9.24 16.23 6.98
N ARG A 105 -8.81 16.89 8.06
CA ARG A 105 -7.38 17.03 8.43
C ARG A 105 -6.66 15.68 8.56
N GLY A 106 -7.32 14.67 9.13
CA GLY A 106 -6.75 13.32 9.26
C GLY A 106 -6.45 12.67 7.90
N LEU A 107 -7.38 12.79 6.94
CA LEU A 107 -7.18 12.26 5.58
C LEU A 107 -6.10 13.04 4.82
N THR A 108 -6.07 14.36 4.97
CA THR A 108 -5.01 15.21 4.38
C THR A 108 -3.62 14.85 4.93
N ARG A 109 -3.48 14.58 6.24
CA ARG A 109 -2.20 14.17 6.84
C ARG A 109 -1.72 12.84 6.28
N LEU A 110 -2.62 11.87 6.10
CA LEU A 110 -2.27 10.60 5.47
C LEU A 110 -1.84 10.78 4.01
N ALA A 111 -2.52 11.65 3.25
CA ALA A 111 -2.15 11.96 1.87
C ALA A 111 -0.72 12.56 1.78
N TRP A 112 -0.39 13.54 2.63
CA TRP A 112 0.98 14.07 2.72
C TRP A 112 1.99 13.07 3.28
N GLY A 113 1.57 12.18 4.16
CA GLY A 113 2.40 11.06 4.63
C GLY A 113 2.84 10.16 3.48
N GLN A 114 1.96 9.90 2.50
CA GLN A 114 2.34 9.15 1.29
C GLN A 114 3.41 9.89 0.50
N PHE A 115 3.28 11.21 0.29
CA PHE A 115 4.30 12.01 -0.40
C PHE A 115 5.68 11.86 0.26
N TRP A 116 5.77 12.03 1.58
CA TRP A 116 7.04 11.91 2.28
C TRP A 116 7.60 10.48 2.21
N LEU A 117 6.75 9.46 2.30
CA LEU A 117 7.19 8.07 2.13
C LEU A 117 7.69 7.78 0.72
N VAL A 118 7.07 8.33 -0.33
CA VAL A 118 7.58 8.21 -1.70
C VAL A 118 8.96 8.88 -1.83
N MET A 119 9.12 10.10 -1.30
CA MET A 119 10.40 10.82 -1.34
C MET A 119 11.50 10.06 -0.59
N SER A 120 11.22 9.61 0.63
CA SER A 120 12.15 8.80 1.41
C SER A 120 12.50 7.50 0.69
N ASN A 121 11.52 6.82 0.11
CA ASN A 121 11.75 5.57 -0.61
C ASN A 121 12.60 5.77 -1.87
N ALA A 122 12.38 6.86 -2.62
CA ALA A 122 13.20 7.24 -3.78
C ALA A 122 14.67 7.45 -3.38
N VAL A 123 14.93 8.15 -2.26
CA VAL A 123 16.28 8.34 -1.72
C VAL A 123 16.91 7.01 -1.32
N ILE A 124 16.19 6.16 -0.56
CA ILE A 124 16.70 4.84 -0.15
C ILE A 124 17.02 3.99 -1.40
N GLY A 125 16.19 4.04 -2.43
CA GLY A 125 16.42 3.33 -3.70
C GLY A 125 17.62 3.85 -4.48
N GLY A 126 17.83 5.16 -4.52
CA GLY A 126 19.05 5.76 -5.07
C GLY A 126 20.29 5.26 -4.33
N ILE A 127 20.24 5.22 -2.99
CA ILE A 127 21.33 4.68 -2.16
C ILE A 127 21.54 3.17 -2.44
N THR A 128 20.49 2.39 -2.70
CA THR A 128 20.61 0.98 -3.11
C THR A 128 21.48 0.83 -4.35
N VAL A 129 21.32 1.67 -5.37
CA VAL A 129 22.18 1.68 -6.58
C VAL A 129 23.61 2.07 -6.23
N LEU A 130 23.79 3.17 -5.49
CA LEU A 130 25.12 3.70 -5.13
C LEU A 130 25.91 2.77 -4.21
N SER A 131 25.23 1.95 -3.43
CA SER A 131 25.83 0.96 -2.52
C SER A 131 26.05 -0.41 -3.16
N GLY A 132 25.77 -0.57 -4.46
CA GLY A 132 25.93 -1.84 -5.16
C GLY A 132 25.01 -2.94 -4.62
N LEU A 133 23.74 -2.61 -4.40
CA LEU A 133 22.70 -3.51 -3.89
C LEU A 133 22.97 -4.05 -2.48
N ASN A 134 23.46 -3.21 -1.56
CA ASN A 134 23.62 -3.61 -0.16
C ASN A 134 22.28 -4.18 0.38
N PRO A 135 22.26 -5.44 0.84
CA PRO A 135 21.02 -6.15 1.13
C PRO A 135 20.21 -5.53 2.27
N TYR A 136 20.86 -4.85 3.22
CA TYR A 136 20.18 -4.12 4.28
C TYR A 136 19.41 -2.91 3.73
N ILE A 137 19.99 -2.21 2.75
CA ILE A 137 19.37 -1.03 2.13
C ILE A 137 18.25 -1.47 1.18
N VAL A 138 18.44 -2.56 0.41
CA VAL A 138 17.38 -3.18 -0.39
C VAL A 138 16.20 -3.58 0.51
N GLY A 139 16.48 -4.21 1.66
CA GLY A 139 15.46 -4.55 2.65
C GLY A 139 14.76 -3.32 3.21
N ALA A 140 15.50 -2.26 3.55
CA ALA A 140 14.94 -0.99 4.02
C ALA A 140 14.04 -0.32 2.96
N HIS A 141 14.42 -0.37 1.69
CA HIS A 141 13.62 0.11 0.57
C HIS A 141 12.28 -0.63 0.49
N PHE A 142 12.31 -1.97 0.55
CA PHE A 142 11.09 -2.78 0.53
C PHE A 142 10.18 -2.50 1.74
N LEU A 143 10.76 -2.31 2.93
CA LEU A 143 10.00 -1.96 4.14
C LEU A 143 9.42 -0.55 4.07
N ALA A 144 10.13 0.42 3.47
CA ALA A 144 9.60 1.76 3.22
C ALA A 144 8.44 1.73 2.20
N ALA A 145 8.52 0.91 1.16
CA ALA A 145 7.39 0.66 0.26
C ALA A 145 6.20 -0.01 0.99
N THR A 146 6.45 -0.91 1.93
CA THR A 146 5.42 -1.52 2.79
C THR A 146 4.78 -0.49 3.73
N ALA A 147 5.56 0.47 4.24
CA ALA A 147 5.04 1.60 5.01
C ALA A 147 4.16 2.52 4.15
N LEU A 148 4.56 2.81 2.90
CA LEU A 148 3.72 3.51 1.93
C LEU A 148 2.39 2.79 1.71
N LEU A 149 2.44 1.47 1.47
CA LEU A 149 1.25 0.64 1.31
C LEU A 149 0.34 0.70 2.56
N THR A 150 0.94 0.71 3.75
CA THR A 150 0.20 0.88 5.02
C THR A 150 -0.57 2.20 5.05
N VAL A 151 0.10 3.32 4.75
CA VAL A 151 -0.54 4.64 4.73
C VAL A 151 -1.57 4.75 3.61
N ALA A 152 -1.35 4.11 2.46
CA ALA A 152 -2.32 4.04 1.37
C ALA A 152 -3.59 3.27 1.79
N VAL A 153 -3.47 2.11 2.43
CA VAL A 153 -4.62 1.34 2.94
C VAL A 153 -5.38 2.11 4.03
N LEU A 154 -4.66 2.76 4.94
CA LEU A 154 -5.26 3.65 5.93
C LEU A 154 -6.02 4.79 5.26
N SER A 155 -5.43 5.42 4.24
CA SER A 155 -6.06 6.50 3.47
C SER A 155 -7.34 6.03 2.78
N TRP A 156 -7.30 4.86 2.14
CA TRP A 156 -8.44 4.26 1.46
C TRP A 156 -9.60 3.93 2.41
N LYS A 157 -9.28 3.34 3.58
CA LYS A 157 -10.27 3.10 4.65
C LYS A 157 -10.85 4.41 5.17
N ARG A 158 -10.00 5.38 5.51
CA ARG A 158 -10.41 6.69 6.03
C ARG A 158 -11.22 7.51 5.02
N ALA A 159 -10.96 7.36 3.72
CA ALA A 159 -11.76 7.99 2.67
C ALA A 159 -13.22 7.50 2.62
N SER A 160 -13.51 6.35 3.25
CA SER A 160 -14.83 5.72 3.30
C SER A 160 -15.56 5.86 4.65
N GLU A 161 -14.89 6.41 5.67
CA GLU A 161 -15.41 6.53 7.04
C GLU A 161 -15.58 7.99 7.44
N GLY A 162 -16.47 8.28 8.40
CA GLY A 162 -16.62 9.58 9.03
C GLY A 162 -15.42 10.03 9.89
N ASP A 163 -15.58 11.14 10.59
CA ASP A 163 -14.56 11.73 11.48
C ASP A 163 -14.91 11.64 12.96
N GLU A 164 -15.95 10.89 13.33
CA GLU A 164 -16.31 10.65 14.72
C GLU A 164 -15.20 9.90 15.48
N GLU A 165 -15.29 9.95 16.80
CA GLU A 165 -14.41 9.16 17.66
C GLU A 165 -14.55 7.67 17.34
N PRO A 166 -13.43 6.89 17.35
CA PRO A 166 -13.49 5.46 17.11
C PRO A 166 -14.44 4.76 18.08
N ARG A 167 -15.47 4.11 17.53
CA ARG A 167 -16.34 3.21 18.28
C ARG A 167 -15.90 1.77 18.03
N ASP A 168 -15.45 1.10 19.08
CA ASP A 168 -15.04 -0.30 19.00
C ASP A 168 -16.28 -1.20 18.80
N LEU A 169 -16.17 -2.14 17.85
CA LEU A 169 -17.26 -3.07 17.52
C LEU A 169 -17.14 -4.42 18.25
N VAL A 170 -16.00 -4.65 18.91
CA VAL A 170 -15.68 -5.86 19.68
C VAL A 170 -14.86 -5.48 20.91
N ALA A 171 -14.82 -6.37 21.90
CA ALA A 171 -14.08 -6.17 23.13
C ALA A 171 -12.56 -5.98 22.89
N ARG A 172 -11.90 -5.28 23.82
CA ARG A 172 -10.46 -4.97 23.78
C ARG A 172 -9.56 -6.19 23.52
N PRO A 173 -9.76 -7.38 24.12
CA PRO A 173 -8.90 -8.54 23.86
C PRO A 173 -8.92 -8.99 22.39
N VAL A 174 -10.08 -8.95 21.73
CA VAL A 174 -10.21 -9.32 20.31
C VAL A 174 -9.45 -8.34 19.42
N ARG A 175 -9.50 -7.05 19.75
CA ARG A 175 -8.71 -6.01 19.07
C ARG A 175 -7.21 -6.18 19.30
N GLN A 176 -6.79 -6.50 20.53
CA GLN A 176 -5.40 -6.78 20.84
C GLN A 176 -4.88 -7.97 20.02
N LEU A 177 -5.68 -9.04 19.90
CA LEU A 177 -5.36 -10.19 19.05
C LEU A 177 -5.20 -9.80 17.57
N ALA A 178 -6.09 -8.93 17.05
CA ALA A 178 -5.97 -8.42 15.68
C ALA A 178 -4.73 -7.54 15.45
N TRP A 179 -4.35 -6.71 16.42
CA TRP A 179 -3.12 -5.91 16.34
C TRP A 179 -1.86 -6.76 16.54
N LEU A 180 -1.92 -7.81 17.37
CA LEU A 180 -0.86 -8.81 17.48
C LEU A 180 -0.66 -9.54 16.15
N LEU A 181 -1.74 -9.92 15.45
CA LEU A 181 -1.67 -10.47 14.09
C LEU A 181 -1.01 -9.49 13.11
N VAL A 182 -1.36 -8.21 13.12
CA VAL A 182 -0.71 -7.20 12.28
C VAL A 182 0.78 -7.08 12.61
N ALA A 183 1.14 -7.04 13.89
CA ALA A 183 2.54 -6.97 14.33
C ALA A 183 3.34 -8.23 13.90
N ALA A 184 2.76 -9.42 14.08
CA ALA A 184 3.37 -10.68 13.67
C ALA A 184 3.54 -10.75 12.14
N THR A 185 2.56 -10.24 11.37
CA THR A 185 2.66 -10.15 9.90
C THR A 185 3.76 -9.16 9.48
N GLY A 186 3.93 -8.07 10.23
CA GLY A 186 5.00 -7.10 10.00
C GLY A 186 6.38 -7.71 10.28
N ALA A 187 6.52 -8.43 11.40
CA ALA A 187 7.73 -9.17 11.72
C ALA A 187 8.05 -10.25 10.67
N LEU A 188 7.04 -11.01 10.23
CA LEU A 188 7.16 -11.98 9.13
C LEU A 188 7.69 -11.31 7.85
N THR A 189 7.20 -10.12 7.53
CA THR A 189 7.65 -9.33 6.37
C THR A 189 9.12 -8.91 6.50
N VAL A 190 9.53 -8.44 7.69
CA VAL A 190 10.93 -8.11 7.98
C VAL A 190 11.83 -9.34 7.85
N ILE A 191 11.45 -10.47 8.46
CA ILE A 191 12.21 -11.71 8.35
C ILE A 191 12.31 -12.15 6.87
N GLY A 192 11.25 -11.98 6.09
CA GLY A 192 11.25 -12.24 4.65
C GLY A 192 12.26 -11.40 3.86
N THR A 193 12.52 -10.15 4.25
CA THR A 193 13.59 -9.34 3.62
C THR A 193 14.97 -9.88 3.97
N VAL A 194 15.17 -10.42 5.18
CA VAL A 194 16.42 -11.08 5.59
C VAL A 194 16.64 -12.38 4.82
N VAL A 195 15.59 -13.22 4.67
CA VAL A 195 15.63 -14.43 3.83
C VAL A 195 16.06 -14.08 2.40
N THR A 196 15.49 -13.02 1.84
CA THR A 196 15.84 -12.54 0.51
C THR A 196 17.30 -12.06 0.44
N GLY A 197 17.75 -11.27 1.42
CA GLY A 197 19.12 -10.73 1.46
C GLY A 197 20.21 -11.77 1.77
N ALA A 198 19.87 -12.90 2.39
CA ALA A 198 20.74 -14.05 2.56
C ALA A 198 20.69 -15.03 1.38
N GLY A 199 19.62 -14.97 0.58
CA GLY A 199 19.33 -15.92 -0.49
C GLY A 199 20.13 -15.72 -1.79
N PRO A 200 19.86 -16.56 -2.80
CA PRO A 200 20.64 -16.54 -4.05
C PRO A 200 20.31 -15.36 -4.97
N HIS A 201 19.10 -14.79 -4.90
CA HIS A 201 18.61 -13.73 -5.81
C HIS A 201 18.92 -12.32 -5.30
N ALA A 202 20.16 -11.86 -5.49
CA ALA A 202 20.62 -10.57 -4.97
C ALA A 202 20.37 -9.34 -5.87
N GLY A 203 19.94 -9.54 -7.12
CA GLY A 203 19.62 -8.44 -8.05
C GLY A 203 20.74 -8.01 -8.99
N ASP A 204 21.91 -8.65 -8.92
CA ASP A 204 23.04 -8.51 -9.86
C ASP A 204 23.68 -9.89 -10.15
N ALA A 205 24.23 -10.05 -11.34
CA ALA A 205 24.81 -11.30 -11.83
C ALA A 205 26.27 -11.54 -11.39
N HIS A 206 26.99 -10.51 -10.93
CA HIS A 206 28.45 -10.53 -10.83
C HIS A 206 29.01 -10.23 -9.43
N LYS A 207 28.44 -9.29 -8.67
CA LYS A 207 28.87 -8.94 -7.30
C LYS A 207 27.69 -8.96 -6.33
N VAL A 208 27.70 -9.93 -5.43
CA VAL A 208 26.58 -10.20 -4.53
C VAL A 208 26.99 -10.03 -3.07
N HIS A 209 26.61 -8.91 -2.46
CA HIS A 209 26.67 -8.74 -1.01
C HIS A 209 25.47 -9.46 -0.38
N ARG A 210 25.72 -10.35 0.59
CA ARG A 210 24.67 -11.08 1.31
C ARG A 210 24.71 -10.77 2.79
N ILE A 211 23.56 -10.92 3.44
CA ILE A 211 23.49 -10.93 4.90
C ILE A 211 24.18 -12.21 5.38
N PRO A 212 25.19 -12.12 6.28
CA PRO A 212 26.00 -13.27 6.70
C PRO A 212 25.28 -14.12 7.75
N VAL A 213 24.11 -14.66 7.40
CA VAL A 213 23.32 -15.60 8.21
C VAL A 213 23.09 -16.88 7.42
N ASN A 214 22.90 -18.00 8.12
CA ASN A 214 22.57 -19.26 7.47
C ASN A 214 21.20 -19.15 6.79
N TRP A 215 21.16 -19.41 5.48
CA TRP A 215 19.96 -19.23 4.66
C TRP A 215 18.84 -20.20 5.04
N GLN A 216 19.17 -21.44 5.39
CA GLN A 216 18.20 -22.44 5.83
C GLN A 216 17.59 -22.06 7.18
N GLU A 217 18.40 -21.61 8.13
CA GLU A 217 17.93 -21.19 9.47
C GLU A 217 17.00 -19.98 9.40
N ILE A 218 17.38 -18.93 8.64
CA ILE A 218 16.51 -17.75 8.50
C ILE A 218 15.23 -18.07 7.72
N THR A 219 15.29 -19.02 6.77
CA THR A 219 14.09 -19.52 6.06
C THR A 219 13.19 -20.29 7.01
N GLN A 220 13.74 -21.13 7.89
CA GLN A 220 12.97 -21.81 8.93
C GLN A 220 12.30 -20.81 9.87
N LEU A 221 13.03 -19.79 10.34
CA LEU A 221 12.46 -18.73 11.19
C LEU A 221 11.31 -17.99 10.48
N HIS A 222 11.42 -17.75 9.18
CA HIS A 222 10.34 -17.18 8.38
C HIS A 222 9.10 -18.10 8.39
N VAL A 223 9.28 -19.40 8.18
CA VAL A 223 8.21 -20.40 8.22
C VAL A 223 7.57 -20.49 9.62
N ASP A 224 8.35 -20.39 10.70
CA ASP A 224 7.82 -20.38 12.07
C ASP A 224 6.87 -19.19 12.29
N PHE A 225 7.24 -18.00 11.77
CA PHE A 225 6.35 -16.83 11.79
C PHE A 225 5.13 -16.98 10.88
N VAL A 226 5.23 -17.74 9.77
CA VAL A 226 4.04 -18.10 8.97
C VAL A 226 3.06 -18.89 9.84
N TYR A 227 3.52 -19.90 10.59
CA TYR A 227 2.65 -20.67 11.47
C TYR A 227 2.03 -19.81 12.59
N ILE A 228 2.77 -18.85 13.15
CA ILE A 228 2.23 -17.89 14.12
C ILE A 228 1.10 -17.07 13.47
N VAL A 229 1.32 -16.50 12.29
CA VAL A 229 0.31 -15.68 11.58
C VAL A 229 -0.93 -16.50 11.20
N VAL A 230 -0.75 -17.74 10.73
CA VAL A 230 -1.87 -18.66 10.44
C VAL A 230 -2.63 -19.01 11.73
N GLY A 231 -1.93 -19.33 12.81
CA GLY A 231 -2.52 -19.63 14.12
C GLY A 231 -3.31 -18.46 14.70
N LEU A 232 -2.75 -17.24 14.65
CA LEU A 232 -3.45 -16.02 15.06
C LEU A 232 -4.68 -15.72 14.19
N THR A 233 -4.59 -15.99 12.89
CA THR A 233 -5.73 -15.84 11.96
C THR A 233 -6.83 -16.85 12.29
N ALA A 234 -6.48 -18.10 12.55
CA ALA A 234 -7.42 -19.13 12.99
C ALA A 234 -8.07 -18.76 14.33
N ALA A 235 -7.28 -18.30 15.31
CA ALA A 235 -7.78 -17.82 16.59
C ALA A 235 -8.79 -16.68 16.42
N LEU A 236 -8.51 -15.69 15.54
CA LEU A 236 -9.46 -14.61 15.21
C LEU A 236 -10.70 -15.13 14.48
N TRP A 237 -10.55 -16.09 13.57
CA TRP A 237 -11.65 -16.69 12.83
C TRP A 237 -12.69 -17.31 13.76
N PHE A 238 -12.24 -18.05 14.78
CA PHE A 238 -13.12 -18.63 15.81
C PHE A 238 -13.63 -17.56 16.78
N THR A 239 -12.75 -16.69 17.29
CA THR A 239 -13.11 -15.66 18.27
C THR A 239 -14.19 -14.71 17.72
N LEU A 240 -14.05 -14.24 16.48
CA LEU A 240 -15.03 -13.33 15.85
C LEU A 240 -16.40 -14.00 15.65
N ARG A 241 -16.45 -15.33 15.48
CA ARG A 241 -17.71 -16.08 15.43
C ARG A 241 -18.31 -16.30 16.81
N ALA A 242 -17.49 -16.66 17.79
CA ALA A 242 -17.91 -16.88 19.17
C ALA A 242 -18.55 -15.62 19.77
N VAL A 243 -17.94 -14.45 19.55
CA VAL A 243 -18.45 -13.16 20.04
C VAL A 243 -19.52 -12.54 19.14
N LYS A 244 -19.98 -13.26 18.11
CA LYS A 244 -20.97 -12.79 17.12
C LYS A 244 -20.63 -11.40 16.54
N ALA A 245 -19.35 -11.20 16.20
CA ALA A 245 -18.86 -9.93 15.65
C ALA A 245 -19.60 -9.56 14.33
N PRO A 246 -19.56 -8.29 13.92
CA PRO A 246 -20.20 -7.84 12.68
C PRO A 246 -19.73 -8.65 11.45
N ALA A 247 -20.57 -8.68 10.40
CA ALA A 247 -20.31 -9.49 9.22
C ALA A 247 -19.01 -9.11 8.49
N ALA A 248 -18.65 -7.82 8.48
CA ALA A 248 -17.46 -7.33 7.79
C ALA A 248 -16.14 -7.93 8.34
N PRO A 249 -15.81 -7.85 9.65
CA PRO A 249 -14.67 -8.55 10.23
C PRO A 249 -14.67 -10.06 9.96
N ARG A 250 -15.82 -10.73 10.08
CA ARG A 250 -15.96 -12.18 9.84
C ARG A 250 -15.64 -12.57 8.39
N ARG A 251 -16.03 -11.74 7.42
CA ARG A 251 -15.67 -11.92 6.00
C ARG A 251 -14.18 -11.66 5.77
N MET A 252 -13.64 -10.57 6.32
CA MET A 252 -12.25 -10.16 6.12
C MET A 252 -11.24 -11.15 6.71
N VAL A 253 -11.54 -11.80 7.84
CA VAL A 253 -10.69 -12.87 8.36
C VAL A 253 -10.67 -14.10 7.44
N GLY A 254 -11.74 -14.33 6.67
CA GLY A 254 -11.77 -15.36 5.63
C GLY A 254 -10.97 -15.02 4.39
N GLU A 255 -11.08 -13.77 3.94
CA GLU A 255 -10.22 -13.24 2.87
C GLU A 255 -8.74 -13.39 3.25
N LEU A 256 -8.38 -13.05 4.49
CA LEU A 256 -7.02 -13.23 5.00
C LEU A 256 -6.60 -14.71 5.03
N PHE A 257 -7.46 -15.59 5.53
CA PHE A 257 -7.17 -17.02 5.60
C PHE A 257 -6.95 -17.62 4.20
N ALA A 258 -7.77 -17.26 3.22
CA ALA A 258 -7.62 -17.68 1.83
C ALA A 258 -6.32 -17.13 1.21
N CYS A 259 -6.00 -15.85 1.45
CA CYS A 259 -4.73 -15.26 1.01
C CYS A 259 -3.52 -15.97 1.63
N LEU A 260 -3.55 -16.28 2.93
CA LEU A 260 -2.48 -17.01 3.61
C LEU A 260 -2.33 -18.44 3.08
N ALA A 261 -3.43 -19.14 2.82
CA ALA A 261 -3.39 -20.48 2.26
C ALA A 261 -2.73 -20.48 0.87
N LEU A 262 -3.15 -19.56 -0.02
CA LEU A 262 -2.53 -19.40 -1.33
C LEU A 262 -1.05 -19.02 -1.22
N GLN A 263 -0.72 -18.09 -0.32
CA GLN A 263 0.65 -17.66 -0.09
C GLN A 263 1.54 -18.79 0.45
N GLY A 264 0.99 -19.65 1.30
CA GLY A 264 1.66 -20.86 1.80
C GLY A 264 1.96 -21.83 0.67
N VAL A 265 0.98 -22.10 -0.22
CA VAL A 265 1.20 -22.92 -1.42
C VAL A 265 2.30 -22.33 -2.29
N ILE A 266 2.23 -21.03 -2.59
CA ILE A 266 3.26 -20.33 -3.37
C ILE A 266 4.63 -20.45 -2.70
N GLY A 267 4.72 -20.25 -1.39
CA GLY A 267 5.97 -20.38 -0.62
C GLY A 267 6.56 -21.80 -0.66
N TYR A 268 5.73 -22.83 -0.52
CA TYR A 268 6.16 -24.22 -0.64
C TYR A 268 6.66 -24.55 -2.05
N VAL A 269 5.90 -24.16 -3.08
CA VAL A 269 6.28 -24.33 -4.49
C VAL A 269 7.61 -23.61 -4.76
N GLN A 270 7.75 -22.38 -4.27
CA GLN A 270 8.98 -21.60 -4.38
C GLN A 270 10.18 -22.34 -3.78
N TYR A 271 10.04 -22.91 -2.58
CA TYR A 271 11.14 -23.61 -1.90
C TYR A 271 11.52 -24.90 -2.62
N PHE A 272 10.55 -25.77 -2.92
CA PHE A 272 10.81 -27.09 -3.49
C PHE A 272 11.22 -27.08 -4.96
N MET A 273 10.81 -26.07 -5.73
CA MET A 273 11.22 -25.92 -7.13
C MET A 273 12.57 -25.20 -7.29
N GLY A 274 13.30 -24.91 -6.21
CA GLY A 274 14.60 -24.25 -6.29
C GLY A 274 14.51 -22.75 -6.58
N LEU A 275 13.48 -22.08 -6.04
CA LEU A 275 13.30 -20.62 -6.08
C LEU A 275 13.11 -20.02 -7.49
N PRO A 276 12.19 -20.54 -8.34
CA PRO A 276 11.95 -19.96 -9.66
C PRO A 276 11.48 -18.50 -9.56
N GLU A 277 12.12 -17.61 -10.33
CA GLU A 277 11.93 -16.15 -10.26
C GLU A 277 10.44 -15.73 -10.32
N ILE A 278 9.67 -16.30 -11.25
CA ILE A 278 8.26 -15.97 -11.40
C ILE A 278 7.42 -16.31 -10.16
N VAL A 279 7.74 -17.42 -9.48
CA VAL A 279 7.03 -17.82 -8.25
C VAL A 279 7.42 -16.89 -7.10
N ILE A 280 8.68 -16.43 -7.05
CA ILE A 280 9.09 -15.37 -6.11
C ILE A 280 8.30 -14.09 -6.37
N GLY A 281 8.10 -13.72 -7.65
CA GLY A 281 7.26 -12.59 -8.04
C GLY A 281 5.82 -12.71 -7.52
N PHE A 282 5.21 -13.89 -7.67
CA PHE A 282 3.89 -14.17 -7.09
C PHE A 282 3.89 -14.14 -5.56
N HIS A 283 4.95 -14.62 -4.92
CA HIS A 283 5.11 -14.56 -3.48
C HIS A 283 5.22 -13.11 -3.00
N MET A 284 5.91 -12.23 -3.73
CA MET A 284 5.97 -10.79 -3.43
C MET A 284 4.61 -10.10 -3.62
N LEU A 285 3.86 -10.45 -4.67
CA LEU A 285 2.49 -9.96 -4.84
C LEU A 285 1.62 -10.41 -3.66
N GLY A 286 1.63 -11.71 -3.35
CA GLY A 286 0.81 -12.27 -2.28
C GLY A 286 1.16 -11.71 -0.89
N SER A 287 2.43 -11.37 -0.62
CA SER A 287 2.81 -10.72 0.65
C SER A 287 2.17 -9.34 0.80
N THR A 288 2.08 -8.54 -0.28
CA THR A 288 1.35 -7.26 -0.25
C THR A 288 -0.15 -7.47 0.01
N LEU A 289 -0.75 -8.51 -0.57
CA LEU A 289 -2.17 -8.83 -0.37
C LEU A 289 -2.47 -9.30 1.05
N VAL A 290 -1.59 -10.14 1.62
CA VAL A 290 -1.67 -10.57 3.02
C VAL A 290 -1.58 -9.35 3.95
N TRP A 291 -0.64 -8.43 3.70
CA TRP A 291 -0.51 -7.19 4.46
C TRP A 291 -1.77 -6.31 4.39
N ILE A 292 -2.33 -6.13 3.19
CA ILE A 292 -3.60 -5.40 2.97
C ILE A 292 -4.75 -6.06 3.74
N CYS A 293 -4.89 -7.40 3.66
CA CYS A 293 -5.94 -8.13 4.36
C CYS A 293 -5.81 -8.03 5.88
N ALA A 294 -4.59 -8.14 6.43
CA ALA A 294 -4.34 -7.99 7.87
C ALA A 294 -4.72 -6.59 8.39
N LEU A 295 -4.31 -5.53 7.67
CA LEU A 295 -4.68 -4.16 8.00
C LEU A 295 -6.20 -3.93 7.88
N ARG A 296 -6.83 -4.38 6.79
CA ARG A 296 -8.28 -4.24 6.60
C ARG A 296 -9.06 -4.93 7.71
N LEU A 297 -8.67 -6.15 8.10
CA LEU A 297 -9.26 -6.88 9.20
C LEU A 297 -9.17 -6.08 10.50
N ALA A 298 -7.98 -5.63 10.91
CA ALA A 298 -7.80 -4.87 12.14
C ALA A 298 -8.60 -3.55 12.15
N LEU A 299 -8.61 -2.83 11.01
CA LEU A 299 -9.36 -1.59 10.86
C LEU A 299 -10.88 -1.79 10.80
N SER A 300 -11.37 -2.99 10.47
CA SER A 300 -12.79 -3.31 10.44
C SER A 300 -13.42 -3.54 11.81
N LEU A 301 -12.60 -3.67 12.86
CA LEU A 301 -13.05 -3.87 14.24
C LEU A 301 -13.48 -2.56 14.93
N ARG A 302 -13.38 -1.44 14.22
CA ARG A 302 -13.86 -0.13 14.67
C ARG A 302 -14.73 0.53 13.60
N ASP A 303 -15.58 1.43 14.06
CA ASP A 303 -16.39 2.33 13.26
C ASP A 303 -16.05 3.80 13.60
N ARG A 304 -16.33 4.72 12.67
CA ARG A 304 -16.13 6.18 12.85
C ARG A 304 -17.29 6.98 12.27
N GLY A 305 -18.48 6.37 12.26
CA GLY A 305 -19.70 7.00 11.78
C GLY A 305 -19.74 7.20 10.25
N PRO A 306 -20.87 7.74 9.76
CA PRO A 306 -21.06 8.00 8.34
C PRO A 306 -20.14 9.13 7.84
N LEU A 307 -19.93 9.16 6.52
CA LEU A 307 -19.24 10.29 5.91
C LEU A 307 -20.04 11.58 6.14
N PRO A 308 -19.37 12.73 6.40
CA PRO A 308 -20.04 14.01 6.45
C PRO A 308 -20.80 14.26 5.14
N ALA A 309 -22.05 14.73 5.25
CA ALA A 309 -22.81 15.20 4.11
C ALA A 309 -22.00 16.29 3.37
N GLY A 310 -21.98 16.22 2.03
CA GLY A 310 -21.42 17.30 1.22
C GLY A 310 -22.31 18.55 1.31
N PRO A 311 -21.88 19.68 0.74
CA PRO A 311 -22.81 20.78 0.48
C PRO A 311 -23.97 20.21 -0.35
N GLU A 312 -25.21 20.36 0.12
CA GLU A 312 -26.40 20.07 -0.69
C GLU A 312 -26.29 20.88 -1.99
N GLU A 313 -26.51 20.22 -3.14
CA GLU A 313 -26.95 20.97 -4.32
C GLU A 313 -28.21 21.74 -3.91
N PRO A 314 -28.31 23.04 -4.23
CA PRO A 314 -29.50 23.79 -3.87
C PRO A 314 -30.68 23.03 -4.46
N ALA A 315 -31.57 22.55 -3.58
CA ALA A 315 -32.81 21.94 -3.98
C ALA A 315 -33.44 22.85 -5.03
N GLU A 316 -33.59 22.35 -6.26
CA GLU A 316 -34.45 22.97 -7.25
C GLU A 316 -35.74 23.25 -6.50
N LYS A 317 -36.05 24.53 -6.31
CA LYS A 317 -37.34 24.96 -5.79
C LYS A 317 -38.33 24.43 -6.81
N SER A 318 -38.91 23.27 -6.52
CA SER A 318 -40.07 22.75 -7.24
C SER A 318 -41.08 23.88 -7.18
N GLU A 319 -41.23 24.55 -8.32
CA GLU A 319 -42.18 25.63 -8.51
C GLU A 319 -43.55 25.06 -8.12
N ALA A 320 -44.07 25.53 -7.00
CA ALA A 320 -45.39 25.12 -6.54
C ALA A 320 -46.38 25.55 -7.63
N ALA A 321 -46.93 24.56 -8.33
CA ALA A 321 -48.01 24.78 -9.29
C ALA A 321 -49.13 25.55 -8.58
N GLN A 322 -49.32 26.81 -8.97
CA GLN A 322 -50.45 27.60 -8.54
C GLN A 322 -51.74 26.93 -9.05
N PRO A 323 -52.77 26.78 -8.21
CA PRO A 323 -54.05 26.27 -8.68
C PRO A 323 -54.71 27.33 -9.57
N VAL A 324 -54.95 26.99 -10.83
CA VAL A 324 -55.75 27.80 -11.76
C VAL A 324 -57.17 27.89 -11.20
N ALA A 325 -57.60 29.11 -10.90
CA ALA A 325 -58.95 29.42 -10.48
C ALA A 325 -59.95 29.03 -11.59
N ALA A 326 -60.94 28.22 -11.22
CA ALA A 326 -62.08 27.91 -12.07
C ALA A 326 -62.93 29.18 -12.24
N GLY A 327 -62.88 29.77 -13.43
CA GLY A 327 -63.78 30.84 -13.85
C GLY A 327 -65.12 30.26 -14.30
N SER A 328 -66.19 30.62 -13.59
CA SER A 328 -67.57 30.43 -14.01
C SER A 328 -67.91 31.34 -15.19
N ARG A 329 -68.44 30.79 -16.28
CA ARG A 329 -69.55 31.32 -17.09
C ARG A 329 -69.96 30.30 -18.15
#